data_AF-A0A9D5V2Y8-F1
#
_entry.id   AF-A0A9D5V2Y8-F1
#
_cell.length_a   1.000
_cell.length_b   1.000
_cell.length_c   1.000
_cell.angle_alpha   90.00
_cell.angle_beta   90.00
_cell.angle_gamma   90.00
#
_symmetry.space_group_name_H-M   'P 1'
#
loop_
_entity.id
_entity.type
_entity.pdbx_description
1 polymer ?
#
loop_
_entity_poly.entity_id
_entity_poly.type
_entity_poly.pdbx_seq_one_letter_code
_entity_poly.pdbx_strand_id
1 'polypeptide(L)' 'MTTMISEVYTALKEAGAPEESARRAAEAPAQEQLATKADVAHIEKELAVIKWMLALVVAAEVLPILKAVFAPG' A
#
# COMPACT_ATOMS: atom_id res chain seq x y z
N MET A 1 11.01 14.71 -9.69
CA MET A 1 11.50 13.79 -10.74
C MET A 1 10.34 12.88 -11.09
N THR A 2 9.85 12.94 -12.33
CA THR A 2 8.89 11.96 -12.82
C THR A 2 9.67 10.70 -13.17
N THR A 3 9.25 9.55 -12.64
CA THR A 3 9.82 8.26 -13.03
C THR A 3 9.36 7.98 -14.46
N MET A 4 10.27 7.71 -15.38
CA MET A 4 9.93 7.30 -16.75
C MET A 4 10.14 5.80 -16.87
N ILE A 5 9.20 5.08 -17.46
CA ILE A 5 9.41 3.65 -17.76
C ILE A 5 10.34 3.57 -18.98
N SER A 6 11.63 3.33 -18.74
CA SER A 6 12.67 3.35 -19.78
C SER A 6 12.41 2.37 -20.92
N GLU A 7 11.77 1.24 -20.64
CA GLU A 7 11.41 0.23 -21.64
C GLU A 7 10.35 0.76 -22.62
N VAL A 8 9.33 1.45 -22.10
CA VAL A 8 8.27 2.08 -22.92
C VAL A 8 8.88 3.20 -23.77
N TYR A 9 9.75 4.01 -23.17
CA TYR A 9 10.46 5.07 -23.90
C TYR A 9 11.33 4.51 -25.05
N THR A 10 12.14 3.49 -24.78
CA THR A 10 13.01 2.86 -25.78
C THR A 10 12.18 2.23 -26.90
N ALA A 11 11.11 1.49 -26.57
CA ALA A 11 10.22 0.91 -27.57
C ALA A 11 9.56 1.98 -28.46
N LEU A 12 9.14 3.11 -27.89
CA LEU A 12 8.58 4.23 -28.66
C LEU A 12 9.63 4.90 -29.55
N LYS A 13 10.87 5.05 -29.07
CA LYS A 13 11.98 5.56 -29.87
C LYS A 13 12.34 4.64 -31.02
N GLU A 14 12.38 3.33 -30.79
CA GLU A 14 12.60 2.30 -31.82
C GLU A 14 11.47 2.28 -32.86
N ALA A 15 10.24 2.56 -32.44
CA ALA A 15 9.09 2.75 -33.33
C ALA A 15 9.09 4.09 -34.09
N GLY A 16 10.08 4.95 -33.87
CA GLY A 16 10.24 6.23 -34.57
C GLY A 16 9.45 7.40 -33.96
N ALA A 17 8.95 7.26 -32.73
CA ALA A 17 8.22 8.35 -32.08
C ALA A 17 9.14 9.56 -31.79
N PRO A 18 8.63 10.80 -31.96
CA PRO A 18 9.36 12.01 -31.57
C PRO A 18 9.72 12.00 -30.07
N GLU A 19 10.87 12.56 -29.73
CA GLU A 19 11.43 12.60 -28.36
C GLU A 19 10.39 13.02 -27.30
N GLU A 20 9.73 14.15 -27.54
CA GLU A 20 8.76 14.72 -26.59
C GLU A 20 7.53 13.82 -26.41
N SER A 21 7.05 13.19 -27.50
CA SER A 21 5.94 12.23 -27.44
C SER A 21 6.33 10.94 -26.74
N ALA A 22 7.49 10.38 -27.06
CA ALA A 22 8.00 9.14 -26.46
C ALA A 22 8.16 9.30 -24.95
N ARG A 23 8.73 10.44 -24.52
CA ARG A 23 8.92 10.77 -23.12
C ARG A 23 7.59 10.96 -22.38
N ARG A 24 6.66 11.75 -22.94
CA ARG A 24 5.33 11.96 -22.34
C ARG A 24 4.56 10.65 -22.17
N ALA A 25 4.56 9.80 -23.19
CA ALA A 25 3.87 8.51 -23.14
C ALA A 25 4.52 7.53 -22.14
N ALA A 26 5.84 7.59 -21.96
CA ALA A 26 6.56 6.77 -20.97
C ALA A 26 6.45 7.30 -19.53
N GLU A 27 6.14 8.59 -19.37
CA GLU A 27 5.87 9.23 -18.08
C GLU A 27 4.41 9.07 -17.63
N ALA A 28 3.45 8.95 -18.56
CA ALA A 28 2.02 8.80 -18.26
C ALA A 28 1.67 7.61 -17.34
N PRO A 29 2.10 6.36 -17.61
CA PRO A 29 1.77 5.23 -16.74
C PRO A 29 2.49 5.29 -15.38
N ALA A 30 3.61 6.00 -15.30
CA ALA A 30 4.32 6.20 -14.03
C ALA A 30 3.63 7.22 -13.11
N GLN A 31 2.78 8.10 -13.67
CA GLN A 31 1.91 8.98 -12.88
C GLN A 31 0.70 8.23 -12.32
N GLU A 32 0.33 7.10 -12.93
CA GLU A 32 -0.81 6.25 -12.52
C GLU A 32 -0.44 5.25 -11.41
N GLN A 33 0.59 5.53 -10.62
CA GLN A 33 0.92 4.71 -9.46
C GLN A 33 -0.11 4.96 -8.35
N LEU A 34 -1.23 4.23 -8.42
CA LEU A 34 -2.45 4.35 -7.59
C LEU A 34 -2.24 4.22 -6.07
N ALA A 35 -1.08 3.70 -5.65
CA ALA A 35 -0.69 3.65 -4.24
C ALA A 35 0.73 4.19 -4.12
N THR A 36 0.84 5.45 -3.73
CA THR A 36 2.14 6.01 -3.36
C THR A 36 2.62 5.35 -2.06
N LYS A 37 3.93 5.43 -1.79
CA LYS A 37 4.49 4.96 -0.50
C LYS A 37 3.81 5.62 0.70
N ALA A 38 3.29 6.84 0.54
CA ALA A 38 2.55 7.55 1.56
C ALA A 38 1.18 6.89 1.83
N ASP A 39 0.47 6.45 0.79
CA ASP A 39 -0.81 5.75 0.92
C ASP A 39 -0.63 4.40 1.64
N VAL A 40 0.44 3.68 1.31
CA VAL A 40 0.78 2.42 1.99
C VAL A 40 1.09 2.66 3.47
N ALA A 41 1.92 3.67 3.79
CA ALA A 41 2.25 4.00 5.18
C ALA A 41 1.01 4.45 5.98
N HIS A 42 0.08 5.15 5.34
CA HIS A 42 -1.18 5.54 5.95
C HIS A 42 -2.04 4.31 6.26
N ILE A 43 -2.22 3.40 5.30
CA ILE A 43 -2.97 2.15 5.47
C ILE A 43 -2.34 1.27 6.56
N GLU A 44 -1.01 1.17 6.62
CA GLU A 44 -0.32 0.41 7.66
C GLU A 44 -0.60 0.96 9.07
N LYS A 45 -0.65 2.29 9.22
CA LYS A 45 -0.99 2.94 10.49
C LYS A 45 -2.43 2.64 10.89
N GLU A 46 -3.38 2.76 9.97
CA GLU A 46 -4.79 2.45 10.25
C GLU A 46 -4.98 0.97 10.60
N LEU A 47 -4.29 0.08 9.88
CA LEU A 47 -4.30 -1.35 10.16
C LEU A 47 -3.74 -1.68 11.54
N ALA A 48 -2.69 -0.99 11.98
CA ALA A 48 -2.14 -1.15 13.32
C ALA A 48 -3.15 -0.74 14.41
N VAL A 49 -3.88 0.36 14.22
CA VAL A 49 -4.94 0.80 15.15
C VAL A 49 -6.04 -0.25 15.24
N ILE A 50 -6.52 -0.76 14.10
CA ILE A 50 -7.58 -1.78 14.06
C ILE A 50 -7.14 -3.06 14.78
N LYS A 51 -5.88 -3.50 14.59
CA LYS A 51 -5.32 -4.66 15.31
C LYS A 51 -5.34 -4.47 16.83
N TRP A 52 -4.98 -3.28 17.32
CA TRP A 52 -5.03 -2.98 18.74
C TRP A 52 -6.45 -2.94 19.29
N MET A 53 -7.40 -2.36 18.56
CA MET A 53 -8.81 -2.37 18.95
C MET A 53 -9.34 -3.80 19.05
N LEU A 54 -9.06 -4.65 18.05
CA LEU A 54 -9.46 -6.04 18.07
C LEU A 54 -8.84 -6.80 19.25
N ALA A 55 -7.55 -6.60 19.51
CA ALA A 55 -6.87 -7.22 20.65
C ALA A 55 -7.50 -6.81 21.99
N LEU A 56 -7.88 -5.54 22.15
CA LEU A 56 -8.56 -5.05 23.36
C LEU A 56 -9.95 -5.68 23.52
N VAL A 57 -10.73 -5.79 22.45
CA VAL A 57 -12.04 -6.44 22.47
C VAL A 57 -11.87 -7.92 22.85
N VAL A 58 -10.94 -8.63 22.20
CA VAL A 58 -10.65 -10.03 22.53
C VAL A 58 -10.20 -10.17 23.98
N ALA A 59 -9.33 -9.29 24.47
CA ALA A 59 -8.91 -9.31 25.86
C ALA A 59 -10.08 -9.10 26.82
N ALA A 60 -10.96 -8.13 26.54
CA ALA A 60 -12.12 -7.82 27.38
C ALA A 60 -13.11 -8.98 27.46
N GLU A 61 -13.35 -9.70 26.35
CA GLU A 61 -14.33 -10.79 26.29
C GLU A 61 -13.72 -12.14 26.73
N VAL A 62 -12.49 -12.44 26.33
CA VAL A 62 -11.88 -13.77 26.50
C VAL A 62 -11.14 -13.91 27.83
N LEU A 63 -10.51 -12.86 28.37
CA LEU A 63 -9.79 -12.95 29.65
C LEU A 63 -10.71 -13.32 30.83
N PRO A 64 -11.94 -12.77 30.96
CA PRO A 64 -12.85 -13.17 32.04
C PRO A 64 -13.27 -14.64 31.94
N ILE A 65 -13.50 -15.14 30.71
CA ILE A 65 -13.84 -16.55 30.46
C ILE A 65 -12.66 -17.44 30.84
N LEU A 66 -11.44 -17.09 30.40
CA LEU A 66 -10.22 -17.80 30.79
C LEU A 66 -10.05 -17.84 32.31
N LYS A 67 -10.25 -16.71 32.99
CA LYS A 67 -10.16 -16.64 34.45
C LYS A 67 -11.22 -17.52 35.13
N ALA A 68 -12.45 -17.50 34.66
CA ALA A 68 -13.54 -18.31 35.22
C ALA A 68 -13.31 -19.82 35.04
N VAL A 69 -12.71 -20.24 33.92
CA VAL A 69 -12.44 -21.66 33.63
C VAL A 69 -11.19 -22.18 34.35
N PHE A 70 -10.11 -21.39 34.41
CA PHE A 70 -8.80 -21.85 34.89
C PHE A 70 -8.44 -21.39 36.31
N ALA A 71 -9.17 -20.43 36.87
CA ALA A 71 -9.06 -20.02 38.27
C ALA A 71 -10.46 -19.82 38.89
N PRO A 72 -11.31 -20.88 38.93
CA PRO A 72 -12.52 -20.84 39.73
C PRO A 72 -12.09 -20.69 41.19
N GLY A 73 -12.56 -19.61 41.83
CA GLY A 73 -12.33 -19.40 43.26
C GLY A 73 -12.90 -20.53 44.11
#